data_AF-A0A7C7I8T4-F1
#
_entry.id   AF-A0A7C7I8T4-F1
#
_cell.length_a   1.000
_cell.length_b   1.000
_cell.length_c   1.000
_cell.angle_alpha   90.00
_cell.angle_beta   90.00
_cell.angle_gamma   90.00
#
_symmetry.space_group_name_H-M   'P 1'
#
loop_
_entity.id
_entity.type
_entity.pdbx_description
1 polymer ?
#
loop_
_entity_poly.entity_id
_entity_poly.type
_entity_poly.pdbx_seq_one_letter_code
_entity_poly.pdbx_strand_id
1 'polypeptide(L)'
;MGGINFQRPSPAGSSSGEYVEGVGVEQELMGTGPSGLNAHVEPRTVDYNTSPPTSGDHWTGPARCGFYEEGLPDEQIVHNLEHGHIVVSYNLLRVEEVDQLKDAFNSVGMSAMWGVARSYDKIPSGTVALAAWGVLDTMQEVDKDRIETFFETYSGALGPERITC
;
A
#
# COMPACT_ATOMS: atom_id res chain seq x y z
N MET A 1 -39.67 -17.72 -13.02
CA MET A 1 -38.59 -17.90 -12.01
C MET A 1 -37.34 -17.31 -12.65
N GLY A 2 -37.12 -16.00 -12.58
CA GLY A 2 -36.63 -15.31 -11.38
C GLY A 2 -35.11 -15.17 -11.47
N GLY A 3 -34.60 -14.66 -12.60
CA GLY A 3 -33.16 -14.42 -12.80
C GLY A 3 -32.77 -13.11 -12.12
N ILE A 4 -31.96 -13.20 -11.08
CA ILE A 4 -31.34 -12.05 -10.42
C ILE A 4 -30.27 -11.48 -11.36
N ASN A 5 -30.54 -10.28 -11.86
CA ASN A 5 -29.68 -9.51 -12.72
C ASN A 5 -28.65 -8.80 -11.83
N PHE A 6 -27.41 -9.28 -11.78
CA PHE A 6 -26.30 -8.56 -11.15
C PHE A 6 -25.87 -7.43 -12.09
N GLN A 7 -26.53 -6.28 -11.95
CA GLN A 7 -26.13 -5.06 -12.62
C GLN A 7 -24.81 -4.58 -11.99
N ARG A 8 -23.68 -4.72 -12.69
CA ARG A 8 -22.42 -4.05 -12.31
C ARG A 8 -22.63 -2.53 -12.34
N PRO A 9 -22.32 -1.78 -11.26
CA PRO A 9 -22.33 -0.33 -11.33
C PRO A 9 -21.25 0.16 -12.31
N SER A 10 -21.59 1.18 -13.09
CA SER A 10 -20.67 1.87 -14.01
C SER A 10 -19.64 2.72 -13.23
N PRO A 11 -18.42 2.93 -13.77
CA PRO A 11 -17.40 3.73 -13.10
C PRO A 11 -17.64 5.21 -13.41
N ALA A 12 -18.17 5.95 -12.44
CA ALA A 12 -18.19 7.41 -12.43
C ALA A 12 -17.53 7.88 -11.12
N GLY A 13 -16.63 8.86 -11.23
CA GLY A 13 -15.60 9.14 -10.24
C GLY A 13 -16.10 9.48 -8.83
N SER A 14 -15.51 8.78 -7.86
CA SER A 14 -15.07 9.23 -6.53
C SER A 14 -14.28 8.06 -5.95
N SER A 15 -13.02 8.25 -5.61
CA SER A 15 -12.22 7.21 -4.94
C SER A 15 -12.73 7.08 -3.51
N SER A 16 -13.64 6.14 -3.27
CA SER A 16 -14.09 5.79 -1.93
C SER A 16 -14.12 4.27 -1.79
N GLY A 17 -12.99 3.61 -2.06
CA GLY A 17 -12.80 2.30 -1.46
C GLY A 17 -12.99 2.47 0.05
N GLU A 18 -13.91 1.73 0.63
CA GLU A 18 -14.10 1.71 2.08
C GLU A 18 -13.17 0.66 2.69
N TYR A 19 -12.73 0.89 3.92
CA TYR A 19 -12.04 -0.12 4.72
C TYR A 19 -12.88 -1.40 4.82
N VAL A 20 -12.24 -2.56 4.71
CA VAL A 20 -12.89 -3.87 4.85
C VAL A 20 -12.43 -4.54 6.14
N GLU A 21 -13.38 -4.76 7.06
CA GLU A 21 -13.13 -5.46 8.32
C GLU A 21 -12.50 -6.84 8.07
N GLY A 22 -11.39 -7.12 8.76
CA GLY A 22 -10.64 -8.37 8.63
C GLY A 22 -9.56 -8.39 7.56
N VAL A 23 -9.44 -7.33 6.72
CA VAL A 23 -8.34 -7.16 5.77
C VAL A 23 -7.48 -5.97 6.22
N GLY A 24 -6.55 -6.25 7.13
CA GLY A 24 -5.73 -5.23 7.78
C GLY A 24 -6.45 -4.43 8.86
N VAL A 25 -5.75 -3.42 9.38
CA VAL A 25 -6.19 -2.54 10.47
C VAL A 25 -6.25 -1.11 9.96
N GLU A 26 -7.43 -0.50 10.08
CA GLU A 26 -7.64 0.93 9.80
C GLU A 26 -6.75 1.79 10.70
N GLN A 27 -6.11 2.79 10.10
CA GLN A 27 -5.22 3.74 10.76
C GLN A 27 -5.83 5.13 10.73
N GLU A 28 -5.52 5.94 11.74
CA GLU A 28 -5.88 7.35 11.71
C GLU A 28 -5.17 8.04 10.53
N LEU A 29 -5.94 8.66 9.65
CA LEU A 29 -5.38 9.46 8.56
C LEU A 29 -4.72 10.71 9.13
N MET A 30 -3.48 10.97 8.71
CA MET A 30 -2.82 12.22 9.05
C MET A 30 -3.53 13.39 8.38
N GLY A 31 -4.03 14.33 9.19
CA GLY A 31 -4.50 15.62 8.68
C GLY A 31 -3.30 16.50 8.36
N THR A 32 -3.10 16.87 7.10
CA THR A 32 -1.99 17.76 6.74
C THR A 32 -2.43 19.03 6.03
N GLY A 33 -1.76 20.13 6.43
CA GLY A 33 -1.97 21.48 5.93
C GLY A 33 -3.28 22.17 6.34
N PRO A 34 -3.35 23.52 6.27
CA PRO A 34 -4.57 24.28 6.55
C PRO A 34 -5.73 23.99 5.57
N SER A 35 -5.48 23.23 4.50
CA SER A 35 -6.47 22.79 3.51
C SER A 35 -6.90 21.31 3.66
N GLY A 36 -6.30 20.54 4.58
CA GLY A 36 -6.69 19.16 4.88
C GLY A 36 -6.38 18.13 3.79
N LEU A 37 -5.39 18.38 2.92
CA LEU A 37 -4.99 17.47 1.85
C LEU A 37 -3.47 17.26 1.91
N ASN A 38 -3.06 15.99 1.93
CA ASN A 38 -1.70 15.46 1.81
C ASN A 38 -0.85 16.30 0.85
N ALA A 39 0.03 17.15 1.37
CA ALA A 39 0.75 18.08 0.53
C ALA A 39 1.95 17.38 -0.12
N HIS A 40 2.14 17.63 -1.42
CA HIS A 40 3.43 17.40 -2.06
C HIS A 40 4.45 18.38 -1.48
N VAL A 41 5.51 17.84 -0.91
CA VAL A 41 6.60 18.62 -0.32
C VAL A 41 7.88 18.44 -1.13
N GLU A 42 8.69 19.50 -1.17
CA GLU A 42 10.07 19.40 -1.65
C GLU A 42 10.82 18.34 -0.83
N PRO A 43 11.86 17.67 -1.40
CA PRO A 43 12.58 16.59 -0.73
C PRO A 43 13.06 16.96 0.68
N ARG A 44 12.31 16.48 1.68
CA ARG A 44 12.54 16.65 3.11
C ARG A 44 12.01 15.43 3.85
N THR A 45 12.43 15.27 5.10
CA THR A 45 11.84 14.26 5.97
C THR A 45 10.47 14.69 6.49
N VAL A 46 9.55 13.73 6.61
CA VAL A 46 8.22 13.89 7.20
C VAL A 46 8.07 12.90 8.36
N ASP A 47 7.52 13.38 9.47
CA ASP A 47 7.19 12.54 10.62
C ASP A 47 5.79 11.96 10.43
N TYR A 48 5.66 10.63 10.50
CA TYR A 48 4.40 9.92 10.31
C TYR A 48 3.86 9.34 11.62
N ASN A 49 2.53 9.17 11.70
CA ASN A 49 1.87 8.55 12.84
C ASN A 49 1.91 7.01 12.83
N THR A 50 2.38 6.41 11.74
CA THR A 50 2.45 4.96 11.51
C THR A 50 3.82 4.57 10.95
N SER A 51 4.23 3.31 11.17
CA SER A 51 5.45 2.73 10.59
C SER A 51 5.18 1.30 10.14
N PRO A 52 5.22 0.99 8.82
CA PRO A 52 5.40 1.92 7.70
C PRO A 52 4.28 2.98 7.64
N PRO A 53 4.52 4.15 7.02
CA PRO A 53 3.52 5.19 6.93
C PRO A 53 2.36 4.77 6.02
N THR A 54 1.14 5.18 6.37
CA THR A 54 -0.08 4.88 5.60
C THR A 54 -0.76 6.11 4.99
N SER A 55 -0.37 7.32 5.39
CA SER A 55 -0.93 8.59 4.92
C SER A 55 -0.01 9.76 5.31
N GLY A 56 -0.30 10.96 4.80
CA GLY A 56 0.39 12.20 5.16
C GLY A 56 1.09 12.91 4.01
N ASP A 57 1.82 13.98 4.34
CA ASP A 57 2.64 14.74 3.40
C ASP A 57 3.74 13.86 2.80
N HIS A 58 4.06 14.06 1.53
CA HIS A 58 4.96 13.17 0.80
C HIS A 58 5.63 13.89 -0.37
N TRP A 59 6.65 13.28 -0.97
CA TRP A 59 7.39 13.93 -2.06
C TRP A 59 6.56 14.06 -3.33
N THR A 60 6.95 14.93 -4.25
CA THR A 60 6.23 15.16 -5.53
C THR A 60 6.26 13.98 -6.52
N GLY A 61 7.11 12.98 -6.30
CA GLY A 61 7.30 11.88 -7.23
C GLY A 61 7.15 10.52 -6.54
N PRO A 62 6.32 9.60 -7.09
CA PRO A 62 6.21 8.24 -6.58
C PRO A 62 7.42 7.39 -7.01
N ALA A 63 7.57 6.22 -6.38
CA ALA A 63 8.41 5.16 -6.92
C ALA A 63 7.72 4.46 -8.11
N ARG A 64 8.49 3.79 -8.97
CA ARG A 64 7.91 2.87 -9.96
C ARG A 64 7.45 1.59 -9.25
N CYS A 65 6.52 0.87 -9.86
CA CYS A 65 6.16 -0.47 -9.39
C CYS A 65 7.36 -1.41 -9.50
N GLY A 66 7.49 -2.32 -8.53
CA GLY A 66 8.58 -3.27 -8.49
C GLY A 66 8.99 -3.67 -7.08
N PHE A 67 10.08 -4.44 -7.02
CA PHE A 67 10.63 -4.99 -5.79
C PHE A 67 12.02 -4.40 -5.52
N TYR A 68 12.16 -3.65 -4.42
CA TYR A 68 13.31 -2.82 -4.10
C TYR A 68 14.04 -3.35 -2.85
N GLU A 69 15.09 -4.15 -3.07
CA GLU A 69 15.86 -4.74 -1.98
C GLU A 69 16.72 -3.70 -1.22
N GLU A 70 17.04 -2.58 -1.86
CA GLU A 70 17.80 -1.45 -1.27
C GLU A 70 16.92 -0.49 -0.45
N GLY A 71 15.62 -0.75 -0.38
CA GLY A 71 14.65 0.10 0.31
C GLY A 71 14.22 1.31 -0.52
N LEU A 72 13.27 2.07 0.04
CA LEU A 72 12.78 3.33 -0.53
C LEU A 72 12.47 4.31 0.61
N PRO A 73 12.58 5.63 0.41
CA PRO A 73 12.17 6.63 1.39
C PRO A 73 10.68 6.54 1.73
N ASP A 74 10.32 6.88 2.97
CA ASP A 74 8.93 6.87 3.44
C ASP A 74 8.07 7.88 2.66
N GLU A 75 8.59 9.07 2.44
CA GLU A 75 7.94 10.13 1.68
C GLU A 75 7.75 9.81 0.20
N GLN A 76 8.55 8.91 -0.36
CA GLN A 76 8.34 8.48 -1.73
C GLN A 76 7.20 7.46 -1.81
N ILE A 77 7.13 6.51 -0.86
CA ILE A 77 6.09 5.49 -0.90
C ILE A 77 4.72 6.01 -0.46
N VAL A 78 4.65 7.07 0.35
CA VAL A 78 3.35 7.67 0.70
C VAL A 78 2.69 8.30 -0.53
N HIS A 79 3.48 8.78 -1.51
CA HIS A 79 2.94 9.17 -2.82
C HIS A 79 2.33 7.97 -3.56
N ASN A 80 3.01 6.82 -3.55
CA ASN A 80 2.44 5.59 -4.12
C ASN A 80 1.09 5.25 -3.45
N LEU A 81 1.01 5.35 -2.12
CA LEU A 81 -0.24 5.14 -1.39
C LEU A 81 -1.31 6.17 -1.77
N GLU A 82 -0.95 7.43 -1.97
CA GLU A 82 -1.87 8.48 -2.44
C GLU A 82 -2.52 8.08 -3.78
N HIS A 83 -1.71 7.51 -4.69
CA HIS A 83 -2.17 7.00 -5.98
C HIS A 83 -2.96 5.69 -5.90
N GLY A 84 -3.13 5.11 -4.70
CA GLY A 84 -3.86 3.86 -4.47
C GLY A 84 -3.01 2.61 -4.66
N HIS A 85 -1.68 2.72 -4.60
CA HIS A 85 -0.79 1.55 -4.67
C HIS A 85 -0.81 0.78 -3.34
N ILE A 86 -0.33 -0.45 -3.40
CA ILE A 86 -0.02 -1.28 -2.24
C ILE A 86 1.48 -1.28 -2.03
N VAL A 87 1.90 -0.87 -0.83
CA VAL A 87 3.30 -0.85 -0.43
C VAL A 87 3.58 -2.02 0.51
N VAL A 88 4.44 -2.94 0.08
CA VAL A 88 4.91 -4.10 0.86
C VAL A 88 6.27 -3.75 1.47
N SER A 89 6.32 -3.45 2.76
CA SER A 89 7.57 -3.19 3.49
C SER A 89 7.98 -4.44 4.26
N TYR A 90 9.26 -4.85 4.19
CA TYR A 90 9.72 -6.07 4.86
C TYR A 90 11.05 -5.89 5.60
N ASN A 91 11.22 -6.61 6.72
CA ASN A 91 12.47 -6.73 7.46
C ASN A 91 12.80 -8.21 7.70
N LEU A 92 13.12 -8.94 6.63
CA LEU A 92 13.39 -10.38 6.65
C LEU A 92 14.89 -10.64 6.72
N LEU A 93 15.29 -11.64 7.52
CA LEU A 93 16.71 -11.92 7.78
C LEU A 93 17.31 -12.94 6.80
N ARG A 94 16.47 -13.82 6.26
CA ARG A 94 16.93 -14.92 5.41
C ARG A 94 16.60 -14.65 3.96
N VAL A 95 17.56 -14.92 3.08
CA VAL A 95 17.39 -14.76 1.62
C VAL A 95 16.22 -15.59 1.12
N GLU A 96 16.00 -16.79 1.68
CA GLU A 96 14.89 -17.65 1.26
C GLU A 96 13.51 -17.05 1.58
N GLU A 97 13.40 -16.21 2.61
CA GLU A 97 12.15 -15.52 2.97
C GLU A 97 11.92 -14.32 2.03
N VAL A 98 12.99 -13.62 1.67
CA VAL A 98 12.94 -12.53 0.69
C VAL A 98 12.53 -13.07 -0.68
N ASP A 99 13.11 -14.20 -1.12
CA ASP A 99 12.75 -14.87 -2.37
C ASP A 99 11.27 -15.31 -2.35
N GLN A 100 10.80 -15.90 -1.24
CA GLN A 100 9.39 -16.26 -1.06
C GLN A 100 8.46 -15.04 -1.15
N LEU A 101 8.83 -13.92 -0.52
CA LEU A 101 8.05 -12.69 -0.59
C LEU A 101 8.01 -12.14 -2.02
N LYS A 102 9.14 -12.17 -2.73
CA LYS A 102 9.26 -11.73 -4.12
C LYS A 102 8.39 -12.56 -5.05
N ASP A 103 8.38 -13.88 -4.87
CA ASP A 103 7.51 -14.78 -5.62
C ASP A 103 6.03 -14.54 -5.31
N ALA A 104 5.67 -14.38 -4.04
CA ALA A 104 4.30 -14.06 -3.62
C ALA A 104 3.84 -12.73 -4.27
N PHE A 105 4.64 -11.67 -4.15
CA PHE A 105 4.37 -10.36 -4.74
C PHE A 105 4.21 -10.43 -6.27
N ASN A 106 5.11 -11.11 -6.97
CA ASN A 106 5.07 -11.24 -8.43
C ASN A 106 3.91 -12.11 -8.92
N SER A 107 3.40 -13.02 -8.08
CA SER A 107 2.27 -13.88 -8.43
C SER A 107 0.92 -13.15 -8.40
N VAL A 108 0.82 -12.02 -7.69
CA VAL A 108 -0.37 -11.18 -7.68
C VAL A 108 -0.41 -10.36 -8.96
N GLY A 109 -1.36 -10.64 -9.85
CA GLY A 109 -1.44 -9.97 -11.16
C GLY A 109 -1.54 -8.44 -11.11
N MET A 110 -2.06 -7.89 -10.01
CA MET A 110 -2.17 -6.44 -9.79
C MET A 110 -0.84 -5.77 -9.40
N SER A 111 0.16 -6.52 -8.93
CA SER A 111 1.42 -5.94 -8.43
C SER A 111 2.22 -5.21 -9.50
N ALA A 112 2.09 -5.61 -10.77
CA ALA A 112 2.73 -4.92 -11.90
C ALA A 112 2.21 -3.49 -12.13
N MET A 113 0.96 -3.20 -11.72
CA MET A 113 0.31 -1.89 -11.93
C MET A 113 0.16 -1.07 -10.64
N TRP A 114 0.13 -1.75 -9.49
CA TRP A 114 -0.20 -1.14 -8.20
C TRP A 114 0.76 -1.52 -7.08
N GLY A 115 1.77 -2.36 -7.32
CA GLY A 115 2.62 -2.92 -6.27
C GLY A 115 3.98 -2.26 -6.19
N VAL A 116 4.36 -1.86 -4.98
CA VAL A 116 5.75 -1.50 -4.63
C VAL A 116 6.16 -2.32 -3.42
N ALA A 117 7.25 -3.08 -3.50
CA ALA A 117 7.83 -3.78 -2.36
C ALA A 117 9.19 -3.17 -2.02
N ARG A 118 9.51 -3.01 -0.74
CA ARG A 118 10.80 -2.45 -0.29
C ARG A 118 11.31 -3.14 0.98
N SER A 119 12.63 -3.27 1.10
CA SER A 119 13.22 -3.52 2.41
C SER A 119 12.98 -2.31 3.32
N TYR A 120 12.76 -2.56 4.61
CA TYR A 120 12.38 -1.53 5.57
C TYR A 120 12.79 -1.95 6.99
N ASP A 121 13.88 -1.39 7.49
CA ASP A 121 14.48 -1.75 8.77
C ASP A 121 13.79 -1.16 10.01
N LYS A 122 12.84 -0.23 9.81
CA LYS A 122 12.11 0.45 10.90
C LYS A 122 10.96 -0.39 11.51
N ILE A 123 10.63 -1.55 10.92
CA ILE A 123 9.70 -2.53 11.51
C ILE A 123 10.47 -3.68 12.19
N PRO A 124 9.84 -4.44 13.12
CA PRO A 124 10.53 -5.55 13.78
C PRO A 124 11.09 -6.57 12.79
N SER A 125 12.26 -7.12 13.12
CA SER A 125 12.86 -8.19 12.32
C SER A 125 11.94 -9.41 12.22
N GLY A 126 11.88 -10.03 11.05
CA GLY A 126 10.93 -11.08 10.70
C GLY A 126 9.56 -10.57 10.26
N THR A 127 9.37 -9.27 10.02
CA THR A 127 8.03 -8.73 9.71
C THR A 127 7.88 -8.40 8.23
N VAL A 128 6.68 -8.67 7.68
CA VAL A 128 6.16 -8.10 6.44
C VAL A 128 4.96 -7.23 6.78
N ALA A 129 4.89 -6.05 6.19
CA ALA A 129 3.83 -5.07 6.39
C ALA A 129 3.26 -4.63 5.03
N LEU A 130 1.94 -4.69 4.87
CA LEU A 130 1.21 -4.23 3.69
C LEU A 130 0.50 -2.93 4.05
N ALA A 131 0.77 -1.88 3.29
CA ALA A 131 0.10 -0.60 3.45
C ALA A 131 -0.74 -0.30 2.21
N ALA A 132 -1.96 0.14 2.46
CA ALA A 132 -2.79 0.93 1.55
C ALA A 132 -3.08 2.27 2.25
N TRP A 133 -3.66 3.24 1.54
CA TRP A 133 -3.98 4.52 2.14
C TRP A 133 -4.86 4.35 3.39
N GLY A 134 -4.36 4.73 4.57
CA GLY A 134 -5.05 4.58 5.85
C GLY A 134 -5.25 3.15 6.36
N VAL A 135 -4.64 2.14 5.76
CA VAL A 135 -4.76 0.74 6.22
C VAL A 135 -3.40 0.08 6.30
N LEU A 136 -3.14 -0.60 7.41
CA LEU A 136 -1.90 -1.33 7.65
C LEU A 136 -2.21 -2.78 8.03
N ASP A 137 -1.55 -3.72 7.38
CA ASP A 137 -1.59 -5.13 7.74
C ASP A 137 -0.19 -5.66 8.03
N THR A 138 0.00 -6.36 9.15
CA THR A 138 1.32 -6.90 9.55
C THR A 138 1.28 -8.41 9.78
N MET A 139 2.36 -9.08 9.38
CA MET A 139 2.53 -10.53 9.48
C MET A 139 4.00 -10.87 9.77
N GLN A 140 4.25 -11.95 10.53
CA GLN A 140 5.60 -12.41 10.91
C GLN A 140 6.23 -13.40 9.91
N GLU A 141 5.46 -13.82 8.90
CA GLU A 141 5.91 -14.75 7.88
C GLU A 141 5.29 -14.33 6.55
N VAL A 142 5.86 -14.82 5.44
CA VAL A 142 5.31 -14.57 4.12
C VAL A 142 4.03 -15.39 3.96
N ASP A 143 2.89 -14.72 4.05
CA ASP A 143 1.57 -15.30 3.80
C ASP A 143 1.06 -14.83 2.42
N LYS A 144 1.23 -15.69 1.42
CA LYS A 144 0.87 -15.38 0.04
C LYS A 144 -0.62 -15.08 -0.11
N ASP A 145 -1.49 -15.87 0.50
CA ASP A 145 -2.95 -15.74 0.34
C ASP A 145 -3.44 -14.43 0.99
N ARG A 146 -2.84 -14.05 2.12
CA ARG A 146 -3.10 -12.77 2.78
C ARG A 146 -2.61 -11.58 1.96
N ILE A 147 -1.43 -11.68 1.34
CA ILE A 147 -0.92 -10.67 0.41
C ILE A 147 -1.88 -10.52 -0.78
N GLU A 148 -2.27 -11.62 -1.42
CA GLU A 148 -3.19 -11.61 -2.56
C GLU A 148 -4.54 -10.97 -2.16
N THR A 149 -5.12 -11.38 -1.04
CA THR A 149 -6.37 -10.81 -0.49
C THR A 149 -6.25 -9.30 -0.28
N PHE A 150 -5.14 -8.81 0.29
CA PHE A 150 -4.94 -7.38 0.53
C PHE A 150 -4.85 -6.59 -0.78
N PHE A 151 -4.13 -7.13 -1.78
CA PHE A 151 -4.04 -6.51 -3.10
C PHE A 151 -5.39 -6.47 -3.82
N GLU A 152 -6.14 -7.58 -3.83
CA GLU A 152 -7.47 -7.64 -4.46
C GLU A 152 -8.44 -6.66 -3.83
N THR A 153 -8.32 -6.45 -2.51
CA THR A 153 -9.21 -5.57 -1.76
C THR A 153 -8.92 -4.09 -2.02
N TYR A 154 -7.64 -3.69 -2.01
CA TYR A 154 -7.29 -2.26 -1.89
C TYR A 154 -6.59 -1.63 -3.08
N SER A 155 -6.11 -2.41 -4.06
CA SER A 155 -5.37 -1.86 -5.21
C SER A 155 -6.23 -0.86 -6.02
N GLY A 156 -5.80 0.39 -6.06
CA GLY A 156 -6.49 1.49 -6.74
C GLY A 156 -7.82 1.91 -6.09
N ALA A 157 -8.05 1.54 -4.82
CA ALA A 157 -9.33 1.74 -4.14
C ALA A 157 -9.29 2.80 -3.02
N LEU A 158 -8.24 2.81 -2.18
CA LEU A 158 -8.21 3.67 -0.98
C LEU A 158 -7.48 5.00 -1.16
N GLY A 159 -6.58 5.10 -2.15
CA GLY A 159 -5.82 6.32 -2.41
C GLY A 159 -6.74 7.49 -2.81
N PRO A 160 -6.47 8.73 -2.36
CA PRO A 160 -7.17 9.92 -2.85
C PRO A 160 -7.13 10.07 -4.38
N GLU A 161 -6.06 9.58 -5.01
CA GLU A 161 -5.89 9.52 -6.45
C GLU A 161 -5.87 8.08 -6.97
N ARG A 162 -6.01 7.93 -8.29
CA ARG A 162 -5.99 6.61 -8.94
C ARG A 162 -5.11 6.64 -10.18
N ILE A 163 -3.82 6.40 -9.96
CA ILE A 163 -2.80 6.46 -11.01
C ILE A 163 -1.98 5.17 -10.94
N THR A 164 -2.06 4.34 -11.98
CA THR A 164 -1.25 3.13 -12.07
C THR A 164 0.22 3.49 -12.35
N CYS A 165 1.10 2.51 -12.15
CA CYS A 165 2.30 2.40 -12.97
C CYS A 165 1.93 2.17 -14.46
#